data_AF-A0A2N5JLW2-F1
#
_entry.id   AF-A0A2N5JLW2-F1
#
_cell.length_a   1.000
_cell.length_b   1.000
_cell.length_c   1.000
_cell.angle_alpha   90.00
_cell.angle_beta   90.00
_cell.angle_gamma   90.00
#
_symmetry.space_group_name_H-M   'P 1'
#
loop_
_entity.id
_entity.type
_entity.pdbx_description
1 polymer ?
#
loop_
_entity_poly.entity_id
_entity_poly.type
_entity_poly.pdbx_seq_one_letter_code
_entity_poly.pdbx_strand_id
1 'polypeptide(L)'
;IEREIIEQQLFPLMENYTGSEPEKFVFWWLWRCLPVAVAKSVGENIALLPAETRIPDSSVWSHNSLVAAIASSLIGKQEEEKSIPYLAVFTLTPVQELIKASRKMRDFWSGSWLLHYLSAKISWRLAEIYGADSLIYPCLYAQPLIDHWLLQKHPELNQWIDQPTDRSLLTAGFPNVLVLLLPKDSVKAAMQTAKQIVKEEWRDLGKKH
;
A
#
# COMPACT_ATOMS: atom_id res chain seq x y z
N ILE A 1 -14.66 6.37 -20.76
CA ILE A 1 -13.38 6.94 -20.29
C ILE A 1 -12.54 5.88 -19.59
N GLU A 2 -12.86 5.43 -18.38
CA GLU A 2 -12.03 4.40 -17.70
C GLU A 2 -11.83 3.14 -18.53
N ARG A 3 -12.93 2.59 -19.08
CA ARG A 3 -12.87 1.43 -20.00
C ARG A 3 -11.91 1.65 -21.17
N GLU A 4 -12.01 2.81 -21.81
CA GLU A 4 -11.17 3.15 -22.97
C GLU A 4 -9.71 3.28 -22.57
N ILE A 5 -9.43 3.89 -21.42
CA ILE A 5 -8.08 4.00 -20.85
C ILE A 5 -7.51 2.61 -20.52
N ILE A 6 -8.31 1.72 -19.95
CA ILE A 6 -7.91 0.34 -19.67
C ILE A 6 -7.59 -0.39 -20.98
N GLU A 7 -8.47 -0.32 -21.98
CA GLU A 7 -8.27 -0.95 -23.29
C GLU A 7 -7.02 -0.39 -24.01
N GLN A 8 -6.75 0.91 -23.91
CA GLN A 8 -5.63 1.56 -24.61
C GLN A 8 -4.30 1.51 -23.86
N GLN A 9 -4.31 1.45 -22.53
CA GLN A 9 -3.09 1.59 -21.71
C GLN A 9 -2.73 0.33 -20.94
N LEU A 10 -3.71 -0.41 -20.39
CA LEU A 10 -3.42 -1.61 -19.61
C LEU A 10 -3.32 -2.86 -20.51
N PHE A 11 -4.24 -3.06 -21.45
CA PHE A 11 -4.23 -4.28 -22.27
C PHE A 11 -2.95 -4.46 -23.09
N PRO A 12 -2.37 -3.42 -23.72
CA PRO A 12 -1.09 -3.56 -24.42
C PRO A 12 0.08 -3.93 -23.49
N LEU A 13 0.06 -3.48 -22.22
CA LEU A 13 1.05 -3.94 -21.23
C LEU A 13 0.86 -5.42 -20.93
N MET A 14 -0.39 -5.87 -20.79
CA MET A 14 -0.72 -7.26 -20.49
C MET A 14 -0.31 -8.22 -21.60
N GLU A 15 -0.45 -7.82 -22.86
CA GLU A 15 0.01 -8.62 -24.01
C GLU A 15 1.51 -8.89 -23.99
N ASN A 16 2.29 -7.97 -23.40
CA ASN A 16 3.74 -8.03 -23.31
C ASN A 16 4.25 -8.41 -21.91
N TYR A 17 3.35 -8.69 -20.95
CA TYR A 17 3.72 -8.97 -19.57
C TYR A 17 4.26 -10.40 -19.45
N THR A 18 5.53 -10.53 -19.08
CA THR A 18 6.21 -11.82 -18.91
C THR A 18 6.33 -12.27 -17.45
N GLY A 19 5.75 -11.52 -16.50
CA GLY A 19 5.81 -11.84 -15.08
C GLY A 19 4.92 -13.03 -14.71
N SER A 20 5.23 -13.68 -13.58
CA SER A 20 4.54 -14.90 -13.15
C SER A 20 3.17 -14.67 -12.49
N GLU A 21 2.84 -13.43 -12.14
CA GLU A 21 1.61 -13.06 -11.41
C GLU A 21 0.86 -11.93 -12.16
N PRO A 22 0.24 -12.21 -13.32
CA PRO A 22 -0.44 -11.20 -14.13
C PRO A 22 -1.61 -10.53 -13.41
N GLU A 23 -2.39 -11.29 -12.64
CA GLU A 23 -3.51 -10.77 -11.85
C GLU A 23 -3.07 -9.74 -10.81
N LYS A 24 -1.92 -9.94 -10.17
CA LYS A 24 -1.36 -8.96 -9.22
C LYS A 24 -0.87 -7.71 -9.94
N PHE A 25 -0.24 -7.86 -11.10
CA PHE A 25 0.17 -6.71 -11.90
C PHE A 25 -1.04 -5.86 -12.32
N VAL A 26 -2.11 -6.50 -12.82
CA VAL A 26 -3.38 -5.83 -13.14
C VAL A 26 -3.93 -5.10 -11.92
N PHE A 27 -3.97 -5.77 -10.76
CA PHE A 27 -4.41 -5.14 -9.51
C PHE A 27 -3.60 -3.88 -9.18
N TRP A 28 -2.26 -3.96 -9.20
CA TRP A 28 -1.39 -2.83 -8.90
C TRP A 28 -1.58 -1.67 -9.88
N TRP A 29 -1.75 -1.97 -11.16
CA TRP A 29 -2.03 -0.94 -12.17
C TRP A 29 -3.39 -0.29 -11.93
N LEU A 30 -4.45 -1.06 -11.69
CA LEU A 30 -5.79 -0.53 -11.41
C LEU A 30 -5.81 0.32 -10.13
N TRP A 31 -5.14 -0.12 -9.08
CA TRP A 31 -5.11 0.60 -7.81
C TRP A 31 -4.22 1.86 -7.84
N ARG A 32 -3.00 1.78 -8.40
CA ARG A 32 -2.03 2.88 -8.36
C ARG A 32 -2.02 3.78 -9.60
N CYS A 33 -2.22 3.20 -10.79
CA CYS A 33 -1.95 3.87 -12.06
C CYS A 33 -3.22 4.39 -12.74
N LEU A 34 -4.36 3.69 -12.62
CA LEU A 34 -5.62 4.10 -13.24
C LEU A 34 -6.03 5.55 -12.86
N PRO A 35 -6.00 5.98 -11.57
CA PRO A 35 -6.38 7.35 -11.25
C PRO A 35 -5.47 8.39 -11.92
N VAL A 36 -4.17 8.08 -12.04
CA VAL A 36 -3.19 8.94 -12.74
C VAL A 36 -3.47 8.96 -14.25
N ALA A 37 -3.73 7.80 -14.86
CA ALA A 37 -4.02 7.67 -16.28
C ALA A 37 -5.28 8.45 -16.68
N VAL A 38 -6.32 8.39 -15.84
CA VAL A 38 -7.57 9.14 -16.04
C VAL A 38 -7.32 10.63 -15.86
N ALA A 39 -6.59 11.05 -14.82
CA ALA A 39 -6.25 12.45 -14.60
C ALA A 39 -5.45 13.05 -15.78
N LYS A 40 -4.49 12.30 -16.35
CA LYS A 40 -3.73 12.72 -17.54
C LYS A 40 -4.62 12.88 -18.79
N SER A 41 -5.68 12.09 -18.91
CA SER A 41 -6.55 12.05 -20.10
C SER A 41 -7.68 13.09 -20.06
N VAL A 42 -8.21 13.39 -18.87
CA VAL A 42 -9.42 14.20 -18.71
C VAL A 42 -9.20 15.48 -17.87
N GLY A 43 -8.10 15.54 -17.12
CA GLY A 43 -7.72 16.67 -16.27
C GLY A 43 -7.56 16.30 -14.79
N GLU A 44 -6.74 17.07 -14.09
CA GLU A 44 -6.30 16.77 -12.72
C GLU A 44 -7.42 16.77 -11.67
N ASN A 45 -8.49 17.54 -11.90
CA ASN A 45 -9.63 17.63 -10.98
C ASN A 45 -10.38 16.29 -10.81
N ILE A 46 -10.15 15.31 -11.69
CA ILE A 46 -10.74 13.98 -11.60
C ILE A 46 -10.31 13.24 -10.32
N ALA A 47 -9.11 13.52 -9.80
CA ALA A 47 -8.64 12.91 -8.55
C ALA A 47 -9.55 13.22 -7.35
N LEU A 48 -10.31 14.32 -7.42
CA LEU A 48 -11.16 14.83 -6.34
C LEU A 48 -12.66 14.61 -6.60
N LEU A 49 -13.03 13.88 -7.66
CA LEU A 49 -14.43 13.60 -7.92
C LEU A 49 -15.04 12.82 -6.75
N PRO A 50 -16.16 13.30 -6.18
CA PRO A 50 -16.78 12.64 -5.05
C PRO A 50 -17.39 11.31 -5.47
N ALA A 51 -17.29 10.29 -4.61
CA ALA A 51 -17.97 9.02 -4.83
C ALA A 51 -19.51 9.16 -4.79
N GLU A 52 -20.00 10.03 -3.92
CA GLU A 52 -21.41 10.37 -3.77
C GLU A 52 -21.57 11.89 -3.83
N THR A 53 -22.35 12.37 -4.80
CA THR A 53 -22.47 13.81 -5.08
C THR A 53 -23.24 14.57 -4.00
N ARG A 54 -24.13 13.90 -3.26
CA ARG A 54 -24.90 14.51 -2.16
C ARG A 54 -24.08 14.66 -0.88
N ILE A 55 -23.07 13.82 -0.68
CA ILE A 55 -22.18 13.80 0.49
C ILE A 55 -20.74 13.65 -0.04
N PRO A 56 -20.12 14.75 -0.51
CA PRO A 56 -18.82 14.71 -1.18
C PRO A 56 -17.66 14.65 -0.17
N ASP A 57 -17.69 13.66 0.74
CA ASP A 57 -16.71 13.51 1.82
C ASP A 57 -15.50 12.62 1.44
N SER A 58 -15.61 11.89 0.34
CA SER A 58 -14.63 10.92 -0.13
C SER A 58 -14.55 10.91 -1.65
N SER A 59 -13.33 10.71 -2.18
CA SER A 59 -13.11 10.56 -3.61
C SER A 59 -13.64 9.21 -4.10
N VAL A 60 -14.03 9.13 -5.37
CA VAL A 60 -14.40 7.87 -6.03
C VAL A 60 -13.29 6.82 -5.93
N TRP A 61 -12.03 7.24 -5.93
CA TRP A 61 -10.86 6.36 -5.81
C TRP A 61 -10.74 5.71 -4.43
N SER A 62 -10.93 6.50 -3.37
CA SER A 62 -10.94 6.00 -1.99
C SER A 62 -12.14 5.07 -1.75
N HIS A 63 -13.31 5.42 -2.29
CA HIS A 63 -14.50 4.57 -2.23
C HIS A 63 -14.27 3.22 -2.91
N ASN A 64 -13.79 3.22 -4.15
CA ASN A 64 -13.53 2.00 -4.90
C ASN A 64 -12.49 1.10 -4.21
N SER A 65 -11.43 1.70 -3.64
CA SER A 65 -10.45 0.95 -2.83
C SER A 65 -11.09 0.29 -1.62
N LEU A 66 -11.96 1.00 -0.89
CA LEU A 66 -12.65 0.44 0.27
C LEU A 66 -13.65 -0.66 -0.12
N VAL A 67 -14.39 -0.48 -1.22
CA VAL A 67 -15.30 -1.51 -1.74
C VAL A 67 -14.53 -2.76 -2.14
N ALA A 68 -13.38 -2.61 -2.81
CA ALA A 68 -12.52 -3.73 -3.18
C ALA A 68 -11.98 -4.48 -1.95
N ALA A 69 -11.53 -3.76 -0.93
CA ALA A 69 -11.09 -4.33 0.34
C ALA A 69 -12.21 -5.08 1.08
N ILE A 70 -13.43 -4.54 1.09
CA ILE A 70 -14.59 -5.21 1.68
C ILE A 70 -14.91 -6.48 0.88
N ALA A 71 -14.96 -6.39 -0.45
CA ALA A 71 -15.26 -7.52 -1.32
C ALA A 71 -14.26 -8.66 -1.12
N SER A 72 -12.96 -8.36 -1.09
CA SER A 72 -11.92 -9.38 -0.85
C SER A 72 -12.01 -9.97 0.56
N SER A 73 -12.37 -9.17 1.57
CA SER A 73 -12.53 -9.64 2.96
C SER A 73 -13.74 -10.54 3.20
N LEU A 74 -14.71 -10.55 2.27
CA LEU A 74 -15.89 -11.42 2.30
C LEU A 74 -15.63 -12.81 1.72
N ILE A 75 -14.50 -13.01 1.05
CA ILE A 75 -14.11 -14.30 0.46
C ILE A 75 -13.29 -15.08 1.50
N GLY A 76 -13.69 -16.32 1.74
CA GLY A 76 -13.03 -17.27 2.64
C GLY A 76 -11.72 -17.80 2.04
N LYS A 77 -11.18 -18.87 2.64
CA LYS A 77 -9.94 -19.49 2.12
C LYS A 77 -10.15 -20.16 0.77
N GLN A 78 -11.38 -20.56 0.49
CA GLN A 78 -11.84 -21.06 -0.79
C GLN A 78 -12.83 -20.05 -1.38
N GLU A 79 -12.80 -19.83 -2.69
CA GLU A 79 -13.59 -18.78 -3.36
C GLU A 79 -15.11 -18.91 -3.11
N GLU A 80 -15.58 -20.14 -2.86
CA GLU A 80 -17.00 -20.46 -2.61
C GLU A 80 -17.39 -20.29 -1.13
N GLU A 81 -16.42 -20.15 -0.23
CA GLU A 81 -16.64 -19.98 1.20
C GLU A 81 -16.84 -18.51 1.54
N LYS A 82 -17.90 -18.19 2.28
CA LYS A 82 -18.12 -16.82 2.77
C LYS A 82 -17.31 -16.60 4.04
N SER A 83 -16.63 -15.46 4.14
CA SER A 83 -15.98 -15.00 5.35
C SER A 83 -16.69 -13.78 5.96
N ILE A 84 -16.26 -13.43 7.17
CA ILE A 84 -16.67 -12.22 7.85
C ILE A 84 -15.48 -11.25 7.79
N PRO A 85 -15.68 -9.99 7.37
CA PRO A 85 -14.65 -8.96 7.41
C PRO A 85 -14.25 -8.65 8.86
N TYR A 86 -12.94 -8.60 9.12
CA TYR A 86 -12.38 -8.23 10.40
C TYR A 86 -11.46 -7.02 10.25
N LEU A 87 -11.62 -6.05 11.14
CA LEU A 87 -10.69 -4.95 11.28
C LEU A 87 -9.56 -5.38 12.23
N ALA A 88 -8.38 -5.60 11.68
CA ALA A 88 -7.18 -5.98 12.42
C ALA A 88 -6.30 -4.75 12.67
N VAL A 89 -5.81 -4.60 13.90
CA VAL A 89 -4.91 -3.50 14.28
C VAL A 89 -3.57 -4.07 14.71
N PHE A 90 -2.51 -3.60 14.08
CA PHE A 90 -1.13 -3.93 14.43
C PHE A 90 -0.39 -2.68 14.88
N THR A 91 0.22 -2.70 16.05
CA THR A 91 0.95 -1.55 16.59
C THR A 91 2.39 -1.91 16.89
N LEU A 92 3.32 -1.14 16.33
CA LEU A 92 4.72 -1.15 16.74
C LEU A 92 4.88 -0.41 18.06
N THR A 93 5.34 -1.11 19.09
CA THR A 93 5.65 -0.55 20.41
C THR A 93 6.98 -1.11 20.94
N PRO A 94 7.72 -0.35 21.77
CA PRO A 94 7.43 1.00 22.28
C PRO A 94 8.03 2.11 21.39
N VAL A 95 7.18 3.01 20.87
CA VAL A 95 7.63 4.16 20.06
C VAL A 95 8.29 5.23 20.90
N GLN A 96 7.66 5.57 22.04
CA GLN A 96 8.11 6.67 22.88
C GLN A 96 9.48 6.40 23.50
N GLU A 97 9.76 5.15 23.90
CA GLU A 97 11.05 4.78 24.48
C GLU A 97 12.18 4.77 23.44
N LEU A 98 11.89 4.37 22.19
CA LEU A 98 12.85 4.46 21.08
C LEU A 98 13.24 5.93 20.81
N ILE A 99 12.24 6.81 20.80
CA ILE A 99 12.45 8.24 20.54
C ILE A 99 13.20 8.90 21.71
N LYS A 100 12.78 8.66 22.96
CA LYS A 100 13.40 9.23 24.17
C LYS A 100 14.85 8.80 24.38
N ALA A 101 15.24 7.63 23.90
CA ALA A 101 16.64 7.17 23.99
C ALA A 101 17.61 8.01 23.15
N SER A 102 17.10 8.87 22.26
CA SER A 102 17.90 9.73 21.39
C SER A 102 18.54 10.88 22.16
N ARG A 103 19.87 11.00 22.08
CA ARG A 103 20.63 12.08 22.77
C ARG A 103 20.96 13.26 21.88
N LYS A 104 20.90 13.08 20.56
CA LYS A 104 21.14 14.12 19.54
C LYS A 104 19.97 14.20 18.56
N MET A 105 19.77 15.36 17.94
CA MET A 105 18.73 15.57 16.90
C MET A 105 18.84 14.56 15.75
N ARG A 106 20.07 14.17 15.41
CA ARG A 106 20.34 13.13 14.41
C ARG A 106 19.81 11.76 14.84
N ASP A 107 20.01 11.38 16.11
CA ASP A 107 19.55 10.10 16.64
C ASP A 107 18.01 10.07 16.67
N PHE A 108 17.39 11.20 17.03
CA PHE A 108 15.95 11.38 16.99
C PHE A 108 15.39 11.18 15.58
N TRP A 109 16.02 11.83 14.59
CA TRP A 109 15.61 11.71 13.20
C TRP A 109 15.78 10.29 12.67
N SER A 110 16.91 9.64 12.97
CA SER A 110 17.14 8.23 12.61
C SER A 110 16.13 7.29 13.28
N GLY A 111 15.77 7.54 14.54
CA GLY A 111 14.77 6.74 15.25
C GLY A 111 13.36 6.89 14.66
N SER A 112 12.95 8.12 14.33
CA SER A 112 11.68 8.39 13.65
C SER A 112 11.64 7.78 12.25
N TRP A 113 12.73 7.91 11.48
CA TRP A 113 12.82 7.34 10.14
C TRP A 113 12.83 5.80 10.18
N LEU A 114 13.52 5.19 11.15
CA LEU A 114 13.52 3.74 11.34
C LEU A 114 12.10 3.20 11.59
N LEU A 115 11.34 3.87 12.46
CA LEU A 115 9.96 3.49 12.73
C LEU A 115 9.08 3.63 11.48
N HIS A 116 9.21 4.75 10.77
CA HIS A 116 8.54 4.96 9.49
C HIS A 116 8.89 3.86 8.47
N TYR A 117 10.17 3.54 8.31
CA TYR A 117 10.65 2.51 7.38
C TYR A 117 10.09 1.13 7.74
N LEU A 118 10.13 0.74 9.03
CA LEU A 118 9.59 -0.54 9.48
C LEU A 118 8.09 -0.63 9.23
N SER A 119 7.33 0.41 9.59
CA SER A 119 5.89 0.48 9.30
C SER A 119 5.60 0.38 7.81
N ALA A 120 6.31 1.16 6.98
CA ALA A 120 6.16 1.11 5.53
C ALA A 120 6.49 -0.26 4.96
N LYS A 121 7.55 -0.91 5.46
CA LYS A 121 7.96 -2.23 5.01
C LYS A 121 6.95 -3.31 5.37
N ILE A 122 6.41 -3.30 6.59
CA ILE A 122 5.33 -4.22 6.99
C ILE A 122 4.12 -4.00 6.10
N SER A 123 3.71 -2.74 5.92
CA SER A 123 2.60 -2.36 5.05
C SER A 123 2.78 -2.86 3.62
N TRP A 124 3.96 -2.65 3.03
CA TRP A 124 4.31 -3.14 1.70
C TRP A 124 4.16 -4.66 1.60
N ARG A 125 4.80 -5.41 2.51
CA ARG A 125 4.78 -6.87 2.47
C ARG A 125 3.39 -7.45 2.72
N LEU A 126 2.57 -6.81 3.55
CA LEU A 126 1.17 -7.21 3.72
C LEU A 126 0.34 -6.87 2.47
N ALA A 127 0.57 -5.72 1.83
CA ALA A 127 -0.10 -5.34 0.59
C ALA A 127 0.22 -6.31 -0.56
N GLU A 128 1.42 -6.87 -0.62
CA GLU A 128 1.78 -7.91 -1.60
C GLU A 128 0.99 -9.23 -1.41
N ILE A 129 0.48 -9.48 -0.21
CA ILE A 129 -0.26 -10.70 0.14
C ILE A 129 -1.77 -10.48 0.02
N TYR A 130 -2.26 -9.36 0.56
CA TYR A 130 -3.69 -9.09 0.76
C TYR A 130 -4.26 -7.98 -0.13
N GLY A 131 -3.42 -7.33 -0.95
CA GLY A 131 -3.78 -6.12 -1.69
C GLY A 131 -3.51 -4.85 -0.89
N ALA A 132 -3.10 -3.77 -1.57
CA ALA A 132 -2.83 -2.48 -0.94
C ALA A 132 -4.07 -1.78 -0.37
N ASP A 133 -5.23 -2.07 -0.94
CA ASP A 133 -6.56 -1.65 -0.51
C ASP A 133 -6.98 -2.27 0.82
N SER A 134 -6.45 -3.46 1.17
CA SER A 134 -6.68 -4.07 2.48
C SER A 134 -6.12 -3.24 3.66
N LEU A 135 -5.15 -2.34 3.41
CA LEU A 135 -4.64 -1.40 4.41
C LEU A 135 -5.48 -0.14 4.44
N ILE A 136 -6.39 -0.07 5.42
CA ILE A 136 -7.23 1.10 5.69
C ILE A 136 -6.40 2.25 6.26
N TYR A 137 -5.38 1.93 7.06
CA TYR A 137 -4.47 2.92 7.62
C TYR A 137 -3.06 2.33 7.81
N PRO A 138 -1.99 3.04 7.42
CA PRO A 138 -1.98 4.27 6.61
C PRO A 138 -2.39 3.99 5.15
N CYS A 139 -2.82 5.03 4.44
CA CYS A 139 -3.03 4.96 3.00
C CYS A 139 -1.69 4.79 2.27
N LEU A 140 -1.56 3.74 1.48
CA LEU A 140 -0.32 3.42 0.75
C LEU A 140 -0.20 4.15 -0.59
N TYR A 141 -1.29 4.75 -1.07
CA TYR A 141 -1.34 5.38 -2.38
C TYR A 141 -0.35 6.54 -2.48
N ALA A 142 0.49 6.52 -3.52
CA ALA A 142 1.51 7.52 -3.81
C ALA A 142 2.51 7.80 -2.67
N GLN A 143 2.72 6.82 -1.78
CA GLN A 143 3.73 6.92 -0.73
C GLN A 143 5.13 6.62 -1.30
N PRO A 144 6.15 7.47 -1.09
CA PRO A 144 7.46 7.32 -1.75
C PRO A 144 8.12 5.95 -1.58
N LEU A 145 8.10 5.37 -0.38
CA LEU A 145 8.66 4.04 -0.15
C LEU A 145 7.88 2.93 -0.87
N ILE A 146 6.55 3.06 -0.93
CA ILE A 146 5.68 2.10 -1.60
C ILE A 146 5.89 2.16 -3.11
N ASP A 147 5.85 3.35 -3.69
CA ASP A 147 6.09 3.57 -5.13
C ASP A 147 7.50 3.10 -5.52
N HIS A 148 8.51 3.32 -4.66
CA HIS A 148 9.86 2.83 -4.89
C HIS A 148 9.94 1.29 -4.98
N TRP A 149 9.34 0.57 -4.04
CA TRP A 149 9.32 -0.90 -4.08
C TRP A 149 8.43 -1.44 -5.20
N LEU A 150 7.33 -0.74 -5.51
CA LEU A 150 6.45 -1.09 -6.61
C LEU A 150 7.17 -0.99 -7.96
N LEU A 151 7.92 0.10 -8.20
CA LEU A 151 8.73 0.27 -9.42
C LEU A 151 9.90 -0.70 -9.50
N GLN A 152 10.47 -1.12 -8.37
CA GLN A 152 11.48 -2.20 -8.36
C GLN A 152 10.90 -3.53 -8.82
N LYS A 153 9.65 -3.82 -8.43
CA LYS A 153 8.97 -5.07 -8.77
C LYS A 153 8.35 -5.05 -10.17
N HIS A 154 7.81 -3.90 -10.57
CA HIS A 154 7.13 -3.67 -11.83
C HIS A 154 7.66 -2.39 -12.50
N PRO A 155 8.85 -2.44 -13.12
CA PRO A 155 9.47 -1.29 -13.79
C PRO A 155 8.61 -0.70 -14.91
N GLU A 156 7.69 -1.48 -15.47
CA GLU A 156 6.77 -1.11 -16.55
C GLU A 156 5.79 -0.02 -16.11
N LEU A 157 5.59 0.16 -14.79
CA LEU A 157 4.69 1.18 -14.24
C LEU A 157 5.30 2.60 -14.22
N ASN A 158 6.56 2.76 -14.63
CA ASN A 158 7.26 4.05 -14.65
C ASN A 158 6.62 5.12 -15.57
N GLN A 159 5.71 4.71 -16.47
CA GLN A 159 4.92 5.62 -17.29
C GLN A 159 3.86 6.40 -16.48
N TRP A 160 3.42 5.87 -15.34
CA TRP A 160 2.42 6.49 -14.46
C TRP A 160 2.96 6.89 -13.09
N ILE A 161 4.04 6.24 -12.64
CA ILE A 161 4.63 6.48 -11.33
C ILE A 161 6.00 7.13 -11.53
N ASP A 162 6.14 8.38 -11.08
CA ASP A 162 7.42 9.06 -11.07
C ASP A 162 8.37 8.38 -10.09
N GLN A 163 9.64 8.24 -10.47
CA GLN A 163 10.67 7.68 -9.61
C GLN A 163 10.82 8.56 -8.36
N PRO A 164 10.64 8.02 -7.14
CA PRO A 164 10.82 8.80 -5.92
C PRO A 164 12.26 9.31 -5.79
N THR A 165 12.41 10.58 -5.42
CA THR A 165 13.72 11.19 -5.15
C THR A 165 14.29 10.70 -3.81
N ASP A 166 15.61 10.73 -3.65
CA ASP A 166 16.28 10.40 -2.38
C ASP A 166 15.69 11.19 -1.19
N ARG A 167 15.42 12.48 -1.41
CA ARG A 167 14.82 13.35 -0.38
C ARG A 167 13.42 12.87 0.03
N SER A 168 12.60 12.43 -0.92
CA SER A 168 11.26 11.92 -0.60
C SER A 168 11.31 10.58 0.15
N LEU A 169 12.27 9.70 -0.15
CA LEU A 169 12.48 8.44 0.58
C LEU A 169 12.92 8.65 2.03
N LEU A 170 13.56 9.79 2.31
CA LEU A 170 13.98 10.18 3.66
C LEU A 170 12.90 10.92 4.46
N THR A 171 11.73 11.19 3.87
CA THR A 171 10.65 11.91 4.55
C THR A 171 9.79 10.94 5.36
N ALA A 172 9.92 10.97 6.68
CA ALA A 172 9.14 10.11 7.57
C ALA A 172 7.66 10.52 7.60
N GLY A 173 6.77 9.59 7.22
CA GLY A 173 5.32 9.82 7.18
C GLY A 173 4.44 8.63 7.58
N PHE A 174 5.02 7.46 7.83
CA PHE A 174 4.23 6.28 8.24
C PHE A 174 4.03 6.26 9.76
N PRO A 175 2.82 5.96 10.23
CA PRO A 175 2.49 5.82 11.64
C PRO A 175 3.03 4.51 12.20
N ASN A 176 2.96 4.34 13.52
CA ASN A 176 3.29 3.09 14.20
C ASN A 176 2.10 2.13 14.35
N VAL A 177 0.92 2.54 13.91
CA VAL A 177 -0.32 1.75 13.94
C VAL A 177 -0.72 1.46 12.50
N LEU A 178 -0.99 0.20 12.22
CA LEU A 178 -1.52 -0.27 10.95
C LEU A 178 -2.93 -0.82 11.21
N VAL A 179 -3.87 -0.49 10.34
CA VAL A 179 -5.25 -0.99 10.38
C VAL A 179 -5.54 -1.66 9.05
N LEU A 180 -5.93 -2.93 9.10
CA LEU A 180 -6.21 -3.75 7.93
C LEU A 180 -7.63 -4.30 7.98
N LEU A 181 -8.27 -4.41 6.82
CA LEU A 181 -9.51 -5.15 6.63
C LEU A 181 -9.19 -6.50 5.99
N LEU A 182 -9.51 -7.58 6.69
CA LEU A 182 -9.10 -8.94 6.28
C LEU A 182 -10.24 -9.94 6.50
N PRO A 183 -10.28 -11.05 5.75
CA PRO A 183 -11.10 -12.20 6.11
C PRO A 183 -10.74 -12.70 7.52
N LYS A 184 -11.74 -13.13 8.29
CA LYS A 184 -11.58 -13.63 9.67
C LYS A 184 -10.39 -14.60 9.83
N ASP A 185 -10.27 -15.57 8.92
CA ASP A 185 -9.28 -16.63 9.05
C ASP A 185 -7.86 -16.21 8.60
N SER A 186 -7.75 -15.07 7.93
CA SER A 186 -6.48 -14.46 7.51
C SER A 186 -5.84 -13.62 8.60
N VAL A 187 -6.62 -13.11 9.57
CA VAL A 187 -6.14 -12.19 10.61
C VAL A 187 -4.94 -12.75 11.36
N LYS A 188 -5.02 -14.00 11.84
CA LYS A 188 -3.92 -14.62 12.62
C LYS A 188 -2.64 -14.73 11.80
N ALA A 189 -2.75 -15.16 10.55
CA ALA A 189 -1.61 -15.30 9.64
C ALA A 189 -0.99 -13.93 9.30
N ALA A 190 -1.82 -12.91 9.05
CA ALA A 190 -1.38 -11.55 8.78
C ALA A 190 -0.61 -10.97 9.97
N MET A 191 -1.12 -11.12 11.20
CA MET A 191 -0.45 -10.61 12.40
C MET A 191 0.87 -11.32 12.69
N GLN A 192 0.94 -12.63 12.42
CA GLN A 192 2.18 -13.40 12.53
C GLN A 192 3.21 -12.95 11.49
N THR A 193 2.77 -12.74 10.25
CA THR A 193 3.59 -12.26 9.14
C THR A 193 4.15 -10.88 9.45
N ALA A 194 3.31 -9.95 9.91
CA ALA A 194 3.74 -8.61 10.35
C ALA A 194 4.84 -8.67 11.42
N LYS A 195 4.65 -9.51 12.45
CA LYS A 195 5.64 -9.72 13.51
C LYS A 195 6.95 -10.30 12.98
N GLN A 196 6.89 -11.20 12.00
CA GLN A 196 8.06 -11.82 11.43
C GLN A 196 8.86 -10.82 10.59
N ILE A 197 8.18 -10.02 9.75
CA ILE A 197 8.80 -8.96 8.94
C ILE A 197 9.58 -8.00 9.84
N VAL A 198 8.99 -7.54 10.95
CA VAL A 198 9.67 -6.65 11.91
C VAL A 198 10.98 -7.26 12.40
N LYS A 199 10.94 -8.53 12.80
CA LYS A 199 12.12 -9.22 13.34
C LYS A 199 13.21 -9.41 12.30
N GLU A 200 12.83 -9.74 11.06
CA GLU A 200 13.75 -9.94 9.95
C GLU A 200 14.42 -8.63 9.56
N GLU A 201 13.62 -7.60 9.29
CA GLU A 201 14.13 -6.27 8.91
C GLU A 201 15.00 -5.68 10.01
N TRP A 202 14.61 -5.83 11.29
CA TRP A 202 15.45 -5.39 12.40
C TRP A 202 16.80 -6.09 12.45
N ARG A 203 16.83 -7.42 12.21
CA ARG A 203 18.08 -8.20 12.17
C ARG A 203 18.95 -7.80 10.99
N ASP A 204 18.35 -7.58 9.82
CA ASP A 204 19.09 -7.27 8.61
C ASP A 204 19.65 -5.84 8.64
N LEU A 205 18.93 -4.89 9.23
CA LEU A 205 19.47 -3.57 9.55
C LEU A 205 20.66 -3.67 10.52
N GLY A 206 20.58 -4.54 11.53
CA GLY A 206 21.66 -4.77 12.49
C GLY A 206 22.91 -5.46 11.92
N LYS A 207 22.81 -6.17 10.79
CA LYS A 207 23.97 -6.81 10.11
C LYS A 207 24.69 -5.89 9.12
N LYS A 208 24.02 -4.82 8.66
CA LYS A 208 24.57 -3.87 7.68
C LYS A 208 25.48 -2.81 8.32
N HIS A 209 25.79 -2.96 9.62
CA HIS A 209 26.70 -2.14 10.42
C HIS A 209 27.66 -3.06 11.17
#